data_AF-A0A9N7UJ02-F1
#
_entry.id   AF-A0A9N7UJ02-F1
#
_cell.length_a   1.000
_cell.length_b   1.000
_cell.length_c   1.000
_cell.angle_alpha   90.00
_cell.angle_beta   90.00
_cell.angle_gamma   90.00
#
_symmetry.space_group_name_H-M   'P 1'
#
loop_
_entity.id
_entity.type
_entity.pdbx_description
1 polymer ?
#
loop_
_entity_poly.entity_id
_entity_poly.type
_entity_poly.pdbx_seq_one_letter_code
_entity_poly.pdbx_strand_id
1 'polypeptide(L)'
;MLLFILNAHTHTNALQVIGGNRTVDENIYTCIFTLFPSGTHSTHIHLDVLVPPVIHVKDNLPTLADKEVCIATCTAADCKPPANVSWLTGSLADNLRSTANSTHHDDGKTTTVSYLFGVPTMDIDQQVVHCVVTSPALLKEAKIPFTIQVYFAPMEVKIVENLKDSFQCVTDANPKAEFNWTRKRRSSY
;
A
#
# COMPACT_ATOMS: atom_id res chain seq x y z
N MET A 1 -20.86 22.58 -0.05
CA MET A 1 -21.94 23.61 -0.02
C MET A 1 -22.18 23.95 1.43
N LEU A 2 -22.02 25.21 1.81
CA LEU A 2 -22.12 25.62 3.21
C LEU A 2 -23.54 26.09 3.50
N LEU A 3 -24.13 25.61 4.59
CA LEU A 3 -25.44 26.04 5.07
C LEU A 3 -25.26 26.67 6.45
N PHE A 4 -25.70 27.91 6.59
CA PHE A 4 -25.76 28.59 7.88
C PHE A 4 -27.16 28.42 8.45
N ILE A 5 -27.27 27.73 9.57
CA ILE A 5 -28.54 27.53 10.29
C ILE A 5 -28.56 28.50 11.47
N LEU A 6 -29.41 29.52 11.39
CA LEU A 6 -29.73 30.37 12.54
C LEU A 6 -30.92 29.78 13.30
N ASN A 7 -30.72 29.50 14.59
CA ASN A 7 -31.82 29.15 15.49
C ASN A 7 -32.17 30.35 16.37
N ALA A 8 -33.26 31.03 16.01
CA ALA A 8 -33.72 32.25 16.66
C ALA A 8 -34.24 32.03 18.11
N HIS A 9 -34.61 30.79 18.48
CA HIS A 9 -35.11 30.49 19.83
C HIS A 9 -34.01 30.23 20.86
N THR A 10 -32.85 29.74 20.42
CA THR A 10 -31.71 29.39 21.31
C THR A 10 -30.55 30.37 21.19
N HIS A 11 -30.67 31.41 20.35
CA HIS A 11 -29.57 32.33 19.99
C HIS A 11 -28.30 31.60 19.51
N THR A 12 -28.47 30.45 18.85
CA THR A 12 -27.35 29.65 18.33
C THR A 12 -27.32 29.69 16.81
N ASN A 13 -26.14 29.97 16.25
CA ASN A 13 -25.88 29.87 14.82
C ASN A 13 -24.96 28.67 14.59
N ALA A 14 -25.39 27.74 13.72
CA ALA A 14 -24.62 26.55 13.37
C ALA A 14 -24.16 26.63 11.91
N LEU A 15 -22.88 26.37 11.67
CA LEU A 15 -22.33 26.13 10.34
C LEU A 15 -22.45 24.63 10.03
N GLN A 16 -23.21 24.29 8.99
CA GLN A 16 -23.32 22.93 8.48
C GLN A 16 -22.62 22.82 7.11
N VAL A 17 -21.62 21.96 7.03
CA VAL A 17 -20.90 21.66 5.79
C VAL A 17 -21.63 20.53 5.07
N ILE A 18 -22.28 20.82 3.95
CA ILE A 18 -23.03 19.85 3.14
C ILE A 18 -22.15 19.37 1.98
N GLY A 19 -21.81 18.08 2.00
CA GLY A 19 -21.00 17.43 0.96
C GLY A 19 -19.49 17.69 1.10
N GLY A 20 -18.94 17.55 2.31
CA GLY A 20 -17.56 17.85 2.73
C GLY A 20 -16.42 17.05 2.08
N ASN A 21 -16.57 16.68 0.81
CA ASN A 21 -15.54 16.04 -0.01
C ASN A 21 -14.85 17.04 -0.97
N ARG A 22 -15.13 18.34 -0.86
CA ARG A 22 -14.54 19.36 -1.74
C ARG A 22 -13.41 20.06 -1.01
N THR A 23 -12.20 19.96 -1.56
CA THR A 23 -11.02 20.74 -1.11
C THR A 23 -11.25 22.25 -1.13
N VAL A 24 -12.23 22.73 -1.90
CA VAL A 24 -12.65 24.14 -1.94
C VAL A 24 -13.32 24.60 -0.63
N ASP A 25 -13.84 23.69 0.18
CA ASP A 25 -14.48 24.02 1.45
C ASP A 25 -13.43 24.26 2.58
N GLU A 26 -12.15 23.97 2.33
CA GLU A 26 -11.05 24.21 3.28
C GLU A 26 -10.78 25.70 3.47
N ASN A 27 -11.09 26.21 4.66
CA ASN A 27 -10.91 27.61 4.99
C ASN A 27 -10.96 27.87 6.50
N ILE A 28 -10.63 29.10 6.88
CA ILE A 28 -10.85 29.61 8.23
C ILE A 28 -12.27 30.18 8.28
N TYR A 29 -13.10 29.60 9.15
CA TYR A 29 -14.46 30.05 9.39
C TYR A 29 -14.49 30.88 10.67
N THR A 30 -14.91 32.14 10.55
CA THR A 30 -15.01 33.05 11.69
C THR A 30 -16.45 33.15 12.17
N CYS A 31 -16.70 32.79 13.42
CA CYS A 31 -17.95 33.05 14.11
C CYS A 31 -17.88 34.44 14.77
N ILE A 32 -18.78 35.33 14.39
CA ILE A 32 -18.90 36.68 14.94
C ILE A 32 -20.24 36.80 15.62
N PHE A 33 -20.25 37.26 16.86
CA PHE A 33 -21.47 37.55 17.60
C PHE A 33 -21.35 38.90 18.31
N THR A 34 -22.44 39.65 18.37
CA THR A 34 -22.49 40.99 18.96
C THR A 34 -23.50 40.99 20.09
N LEU A 35 -23.06 41.41 21.28
CA LEU A 35 -23.89 41.53 22.48
C LEU A 35 -23.85 42.98 22.98
N PHE A 36 -25.01 43.58 23.20
CA PHE A 36 -25.08 44.86 23.89
C PHE A 36 -25.11 44.64 25.40
N PRO A 37 -24.33 45.38 26.23
CA PRO A 37 -23.43 46.49 25.89
C PRO A 37 -21.97 46.06 25.60
N SER A 38 -21.66 44.77 25.67
CA SER A 38 -20.29 44.20 25.62
C SER A 38 -19.54 44.36 24.29
N GLY A 39 -20.23 44.67 23.20
CA GLY A 39 -19.64 44.84 21.87
C GLY A 39 -19.61 43.55 21.04
N THR A 40 -18.70 43.52 20.07
CA THR A 40 -18.55 42.40 19.13
C THR A 40 -17.43 41.47 19.56
N HIS A 41 -17.71 40.18 19.59
CA HIS A 41 -16.74 39.12 19.83
C HIS A 41 -16.62 38.23 18.60
N SER A 42 -15.42 37.75 18.31
CA SER A 42 -15.16 36.86 17.20
C SER A 42 -14.24 35.72 17.61
N THR A 43 -14.55 34.51 17.15
CA THR A 43 -13.70 33.32 17.25
C THR A 43 -13.58 32.65 15.89
N HIS A 44 -12.53 31.88 15.66
CA HIS A 44 -12.29 31.23 14.37
C HIS A 44 -12.05 29.72 14.55
N ILE A 45 -12.41 28.96 13.52
CA ILE A 45 -12.13 27.53 13.41
C ILE A 45 -11.48 27.25 12.03
N HIS A 46 -10.60 26.26 11.97
CA HIS A 46 -10.02 25.79 10.71
C HIS A 46 -10.72 24.51 10.28
N LEU A 47 -11.24 24.48 9.05
CA LEU A 47 -11.86 23.29 8.48
C LEU A 47 -10.87 22.60 7.54
N ASP A 48 -10.32 21.47 7.97
CA ASP A 48 -9.44 20.65 7.14
C ASP A 48 -10.23 19.56 6.40
N VAL A 49 -9.99 19.40 5.11
CA VAL A 49 -10.61 18.33 4.30
C VAL A 49 -9.67 17.12 4.26
N LEU A 50 -10.20 15.97 4.68
CA LEU A 50 -9.47 14.70 4.68
C LEU A 50 -9.77 13.94 3.38
N VAL A 51 -8.72 13.52 2.68
CA VAL A 51 -8.81 12.70 1.46
C VAL A 51 -8.13 11.37 1.73
N PRO A 52 -8.87 10.24 1.72
CA PRO A 52 -8.30 8.93 1.96
C PRO A 52 -7.37 8.51 0.80
N PRO A 53 -6.26 7.81 1.08
CA PRO A 53 -5.30 7.41 0.07
C PRO A 53 -5.86 6.30 -0.83
N VAL A 54 -5.46 6.31 -2.10
CA VAL A 54 -5.61 5.15 -3.00
C VAL A 54 -4.36 4.28 -2.87
N ILE A 55 -4.53 3.04 -2.39
CA ILE A 55 -3.40 2.17 -2.04
C ILE A 55 -3.20 1.09 -3.11
N HIS A 56 -1.96 0.97 -3.58
CA HIS A 56 -1.55 -0.05 -4.55
C HIS A 56 -0.23 -0.70 -4.15
N VAL A 57 -0.14 -2.01 -4.29
CA VAL A 57 1.11 -2.77 -4.12
C VAL A 57 1.51 -3.35 -5.47
N LYS A 58 2.75 -3.10 -5.88
CA LYS A 58 3.34 -3.57 -7.13
C LYS A 58 4.45 -4.57 -6.82
N ASP A 59 4.41 -5.71 -7.48
CA ASP A 59 5.52 -6.67 -7.57
C ASP A 59 6.57 -6.13 -8.54
N ASN A 60 7.83 -6.08 -8.11
CA ASN A 60 8.96 -5.66 -8.95
C ASN A 60 9.66 -6.83 -9.65
N LEU A 61 9.08 -8.03 -9.58
CA LEU A 61 9.52 -9.23 -10.27
C LEU A 61 11.00 -9.57 -9.97
N PRO A 62 11.39 -9.69 -8.69
CA PRO A 62 12.78 -9.94 -8.33
C PRO A 62 13.22 -11.33 -8.80
N THR A 63 14.37 -11.42 -9.46
CA THR A 63 15.02 -12.69 -9.79
C THR A 63 16.05 -13.08 -8.74
N LEU A 64 16.40 -14.36 -8.61
CA LEU A 64 17.50 -14.81 -7.74
C LEU A 64 18.75 -13.94 -7.94
N ALA A 65 19.27 -13.40 -6.84
CA ALA A 65 20.43 -12.50 -6.85
C ALA A 65 21.16 -12.54 -5.51
N ASP A 66 22.46 -12.29 -5.53
CA ASP A 66 23.30 -12.19 -4.33
C ASP A 66 23.33 -10.78 -3.72
N LYS A 67 22.62 -9.83 -4.35
CA LYS A 67 22.58 -8.42 -3.95
C LYS A 67 21.17 -8.02 -3.59
N GLU A 68 21.09 -7.01 -2.74
CA GLU A 68 19.84 -6.38 -2.37
C GLU A 68 19.19 -5.69 -3.59
N VAL A 69 17.94 -6.03 -3.86
CA VAL A 69 17.13 -5.42 -4.93
C VAL A 69 15.76 -5.02 -4.38
N CYS A 70 15.04 -4.18 -5.12
CA CYS A 70 13.68 -3.83 -4.76
C CYS A 70 12.73 -4.98 -5.10
N ILE A 71 12.11 -5.58 -4.08
CA ILE A 71 11.20 -6.72 -4.18
C ILE A 71 9.78 -6.24 -4.49
N ALA A 72 9.33 -5.20 -3.80
CA ALA A 72 7.96 -4.70 -3.92
C ALA A 72 7.89 -3.19 -3.68
N THR A 73 6.82 -2.58 -4.16
CA THR A 73 6.56 -1.15 -3.96
C THR A 73 5.11 -0.94 -3.57
N CYS A 74 4.90 -0.31 -2.42
CA CYS A 74 3.57 0.08 -1.94
C CYS A 74 3.40 1.59 -2.08
N THR A 75 2.32 2.01 -2.73
CA THR A 75 2.02 3.40 -3.02
C THR A 75 0.70 3.77 -2.36
N ALA A 76 0.70 4.84 -1.57
CA ALA A 76 -0.50 5.51 -1.07
C ALA A 76 -0.60 6.87 -1.78
N ALA A 77 -1.45 6.95 -2.80
CA ALA A 77 -1.59 8.12 -3.66
C ALA A 77 -2.70 9.06 -3.20
N ASP A 78 -2.54 10.35 -3.55
CA ASP A 78 -3.56 11.40 -3.43
C ASP A 78 -4.17 11.55 -2.02
N CYS A 79 -3.31 11.43 -1.00
CA CYS A 79 -3.72 11.50 0.39
C CYS A 79 -3.65 12.93 0.93
N LYS A 80 -4.63 13.30 1.76
CA LYS A 80 -4.58 14.52 2.57
C LYS A 80 -5.15 14.25 3.97
N PRO A 81 -4.41 14.48 5.06
CA PRO A 81 -3.00 14.87 5.15
C PRO A 81 -2.06 13.71 4.76
N PRO A 82 -0.72 13.89 4.77
CA PRO A 82 0.23 12.86 4.32
C PRO A 82 0.06 11.52 5.07
N ALA A 83 0.02 10.42 4.31
CA ALA A 83 -0.02 9.07 4.87
C ALA A 83 1.39 8.55 5.18
N ASN A 84 1.51 7.78 6.25
CA ASN A 84 2.69 6.99 6.55
C ASN A 84 2.52 5.57 5.98
N VAL A 85 3.54 5.07 5.28
CA VAL A 85 3.53 3.78 4.59
C VAL A 85 4.72 2.96 5.06
N SER A 86 4.44 1.85 5.74
CA SER A 86 5.46 0.93 6.27
C SER A 86 5.19 -0.51 5.85
N TRP A 87 6.17 -1.37 6.07
CA TRP A 87 6.05 -2.80 5.79
C TRP A 87 6.14 -3.60 7.10
N LEU A 88 5.20 -4.53 7.27
CA LEU A 88 5.22 -5.51 8.34
C LEU A 88 5.71 -6.84 7.77
N THR A 89 6.97 -7.16 8.08
CA THR A 89 7.72 -8.29 7.51
C THR A 89 7.83 -9.49 8.45
N GLY A 90 7.43 -9.36 9.71
CA GLY A 90 7.44 -10.46 10.68
C GLY A 90 8.84 -11.03 10.92
N SER A 91 9.01 -12.33 10.69
CA SER A 91 10.30 -13.03 10.84
C SER A 91 11.36 -12.60 9.82
N LEU A 92 10.99 -11.87 8.77
CA LEU A 92 11.89 -11.38 7.74
C LEU A 92 12.46 -9.98 8.04
N ALA A 93 12.22 -9.44 9.24
CA ALA A 93 12.67 -8.09 9.62
C ALA A 93 14.18 -7.87 9.49
N ASP A 94 15.00 -8.91 9.72
CA ASP A 94 16.46 -8.81 9.58
C ASP A 94 16.93 -8.93 8.12
N ASN A 95 16.11 -9.54 7.25
CA ASN A 95 16.45 -9.82 5.85
C ASN A 95 15.92 -8.77 4.87
N LEU A 96 14.91 -7.99 5.30
CA LEU A 96 14.22 -7.02 4.47
C LEU A 96 14.36 -5.62 5.03
N ARG A 97 14.58 -4.65 4.14
CA ARG A 97 14.64 -3.22 4.47
C ARG A 97 13.54 -2.48 3.76
N SER A 98 12.99 -1.46 4.40
CA SER A 98 12.00 -0.59 3.76
C SER A 98 12.43 0.86 3.78
N THR A 99 12.12 1.59 2.71
CA THR A 99 12.35 3.04 2.64
C THR A 99 11.12 3.70 2.03
N ALA A 100 10.63 4.76 2.67
CA ALA A 100 9.48 5.51 2.20
C ALA A 100 9.88 6.91 1.75
N ASN A 101 9.33 7.35 0.61
CA ASN A 101 9.49 8.69 0.07
C ASN A 101 8.11 9.31 -0.13
N SER A 102 7.93 10.55 0.30
CA SER A 102 6.70 11.32 0.12
C SER A 102 6.90 12.43 -0.90
N THR A 103 5.97 12.56 -1.84
CA THR A 103 5.91 13.67 -2.79
C THR A 103 4.68 14.52 -2.52
N HIS A 104 4.88 15.84 -2.51
CA HIS A 104 3.81 16.83 -2.39
C HIS A 104 3.38 17.29 -3.77
N HIS A 105 2.07 17.38 -3.99
CA HIS A 105 1.47 17.87 -5.22
C HIS A 105 0.98 19.31 -5.04
N ASP A 106 0.86 20.05 -6.15
CA ASP A 106 0.41 21.44 -6.15
C ASP A 106 -1.04 21.59 -5.64
N ASP A 107 -1.85 20.53 -5.70
CA ASP A 107 -3.23 20.49 -5.19
C ASP A 107 -3.31 20.29 -3.66
N GLY A 108 -2.16 20.28 -2.96
CA GLY A 108 -2.06 20.09 -1.52
C GLY A 108 -2.26 18.64 -1.08
N LYS A 109 -2.34 17.69 -2.03
CA LYS A 109 -2.30 16.26 -1.73
C LYS A 109 -0.86 15.75 -1.68
N THR A 110 -0.72 14.56 -1.14
CA THR A 110 0.56 13.89 -0.96
C THR A 110 0.48 12.44 -1.39
N THR A 111 1.52 11.98 -2.08
CA THR A 111 1.69 10.58 -2.44
C THR A 111 2.91 10.03 -1.72
N THR A 112 2.72 8.98 -0.93
CA THR A 112 3.81 8.30 -0.21
C THR A 112 4.06 6.94 -0.86
N VAL A 113 5.31 6.69 -1.25
CA VAL A 113 5.75 5.44 -1.88
C VAL A 113 6.77 4.77 -0.98
N SER A 114 6.50 3.54 -0.56
CA SER A 114 7.37 2.71 0.26
C SER A 114 7.92 1.54 -0.54
N TYR A 115 9.24 1.47 -0.65
CA TYR A 115 9.98 0.44 -1.34
C TYR A 115 10.45 -0.62 -0.34
N LEU A 116 10.23 -1.89 -0.68
CA LEU A 116 10.74 -3.03 0.06
C LEU A 116 11.96 -3.59 -0.65
N PHE A 117 13.07 -3.69 0.04
CA PHE A 117 14.35 -4.17 -0.43
C PHE A 117 14.76 -5.44 0.33
N GLY A 118 15.49 -6.32 -0.35
CA GLY A 118 16.04 -7.52 0.24
C GLY A 118 16.86 -8.31 -0.78
N VAL A 119 17.58 -9.33 -0.30
CA VAL A 119 18.27 -10.28 -1.17
C VAL A 119 17.26 -11.38 -1.57
N PRO A 120 16.92 -11.52 -2.85
CA PRO A 120 15.92 -12.48 -3.30
C PRO A 120 16.50 -13.89 -3.31
N THR A 121 16.24 -14.63 -2.24
CA THR A 121 16.57 -16.04 -2.06
C THR A 121 15.33 -16.91 -2.08
N MET A 122 15.50 -18.23 -2.19
CA MET A 122 14.38 -19.18 -2.11
C MET A 122 13.70 -19.17 -0.73
N ASP A 123 14.41 -18.79 0.33
CA ASP A 123 13.86 -18.76 1.70
C ASP A 123 12.79 -17.67 1.88
N ILE A 124 12.90 -16.58 1.10
CA ILE A 124 11.93 -15.49 1.14
C ILE A 124 10.81 -15.64 0.11
N ASP A 125 10.92 -16.60 -0.81
CA ASP A 125 9.86 -16.89 -1.78
C ASP A 125 8.60 -17.40 -1.07
N GLN A 126 7.44 -17.02 -1.59
CA GLN A 126 6.11 -17.31 -1.01
C GLN A 126 5.87 -16.78 0.42
N GLN A 127 6.80 -16.01 0.99
CA GLN A 127 6.58 -15.38 2.28
C GLN A 127 5.60 -14.21 2.16
N VAL A 128 4.72 -14.07 3.16
CA VAL A 128 3.70 -13.02 3.18
C VAL A 128 4.16 -11.85 4.03
N VAL A 129 4.22 -10.67 3.42
CA VAL A 129 4.46 -9.39 4.09
C VAL A 129 3.24 -8.50 3.94
N HIS A 130 3.08 -7.49 4.80
CA HIS A 130 1.94 -6.59 4.72
C HIS A 130 2.41 -5.16 4.53
N CYS A 131 1.90 -4.46 3.51
CA CYS A 131 2.00 -3.01 3.47
C CYS A 131 0.97 -2.42 4.44
N VAL A 132 1.44 -1.62 5.40
CA VAL A 132 0.62 -0.95 6.40
C VAL A 132 0.60 0.54 6.10
N VAL A 133 -0.60 1.08 5.85
CA VAL A 133 -0.82 2.50 5.56
C VAL A 133 -1.63 3.12 6.69
N THR A 134 -1.08 4.18 7.29
CA THR A 134 -1.73 4.96 8.35
C THR A 134 -1.93 6.41 7.90
N SER A 135 -3.14 6.92 8.08
CA SER A 135 -3.49 8.31 7.75
C SER A 135 -4.67 8.77 8.63
N PRO A 136 -4.73 10.05 9.04
CA PRO A 136 -5.89 10.64 9.70
C PRO A 136 -7.19 10.52 8.90
N ALA A 137 -7.10 10.39 7.57
CA ALA A 137 -8.25 10.18 6.69
C ALA A 137 -8.80 8.73 6.73
N LEU A 138 -8.09 7.79 7.37
CA LEU A 138 -8.51 6.41 7.52
C LEU A 138 -9.03 6.15 8.95
N LEU A 139 -10.20 5.50 9.06
CA LEU A 139 -10.75 5.08 10.36
C LEU A 139 -9.85 4.06 11.08
N LYS A 140 -9.15 3.23 10.30
CA LYS A 140 -8.22 2.22 10.76
C LYS A 140 -7.07 2.10 9.76
N GLU A 141 -5.90 1.72 10.23
CA GLU A 141 -4.77 1.36 9.37
C GLU A 141 -5.19 0.35 8.28
N ALA A 142 -4.80 0.62 7.05
CA ALA A 142 -5.01 -0.31 5.94
C ALA A 142 -3.84 -1.30 5.90
N LYS A 143 -4.15 -2.60 5.83
CA LYS A 143 -3.17 -3.69 5.73
C LYS A 143 -3.38 -4.44 4.44
N ILE A 144 -2.48 -4.25 3.48
CA ILE A 144 -2.53 -4.94 2.19
C ILE A 144 -1.54 -6.11 2.24
N PRO A 145 -2.00 -7.37 2.16
CA PRO A 145 -1.09 -8.51 2.09
C PRO A 145 -0.39 -8.56 0.73
N PHE A 146 0.88 -8.93 0.74
CA PHE A 146 1.70 -9.15 -0.44
C PHE A 146 2.50 -10.44 -0.26
N THR A 147 2.37 -11.35 -1.22
CA THR A 147 3.15 -12.60 -1.24
C THR A 147 4.35 -12.38 -2.14
N ILE A 148 5.55 -12.50 -1.58
CA ILE A 148 6.79 -12.34 -2.34
C ILE A 148 6.88 -13.46 -3.39
N GLN A 149 7.20 -13.08 -4.63
CA GLN A 149 7.47 -14.02 -5.72
C GLN A 149 8.90 -13.79 -6.20
N VAL A 150 9.78 -14.78 -6.00
CA VAL A 150 11.14 -14.77 -6.51
C VAL A 150 11.18 -15.62 -7.78
N TYR A 151 11.60 -15.02 -8.89
CA TYR A 151 11.60 -15.65 -10.20
C TYR A 151 12.95 -16.30 -10.51
N PHE A 152 12.92 -17.55 -10.98
CA PHE A 152 14.12 -18.30 -11.32
C PHE A 152 13.85 -19.42 -12.33
N ALA A 153 14.87 -19.67 -13.16
CA ALA A 153 14.86 -20.79 -14.10
C ALA A 153 14.88 -22.14 -13.35
N PRO A 154 14.40 -23.23 -13.99
CA PRO A 154 14.48 -24.56 -13.41
C PRO A 154 15.90 -24.88 -12.92
N MET A 155 15.99 -25.29 -11.66
CA MET A 155 17.25 -25.71 -11.05
C MET A 155 17.60 -27.14 -11.50
N GLU A 156 18.12 -27.97 -10.60
CA GLU A 156 18.49 -29.34 -10.91
C GLU A 156 17.26 -30.18 -11.27
N VAL A 157 17.29 -30.81 -12.44
CA VAL A 157 16.20 -31.68 -12.93
C VAL A 157 16.48 -33.12 -12.47
N LYS A 158 15.53 -33.71 -11.75
CA LYS A 158 15.65 -35.06 -11.18
C LYS A 158 14.52 -35.95 -11.66
N ILE A 159 14.81 -37.24 -11.83
CA ILE A 159 13.80 -38.27 -12.06
C ILE A 159 13.63 -39.04 -10.77
N VAL A 160 12.43 -39.03 -10.22
CA VAL A 160 12.05 -39.78 -9.02
C VAL A 160 11.07 -40.88 -9.38
N GLU A 161 11.29 -42.07 -8.83
CA GLU A 161 10.33 -43.16 -8.93
C GLU A 161 9.14 -42.86 -7.99
N ASN A 162 7.94 -43.00 -8.52
CA ASN A 162 6.68 -42.82 -7.80
C ASN A 162 5.99 -44.19 -7.67
N LEU A 163 4.88 -44.27 -6.94
CA LEU A 163 4.19 -45.54 -6.70
C LEU A 163 3.74 -46.21 -8.02
N LYS A 164 3.94 -47.54 -8.11
CA LYS A 164 3.49 -48.44 -9.20
C LYS A 164 4.10 -48.11 -10.58
N ASP A 165 5.39 -48.41 -10.78
CA ASP A 165 6.06 -48.37 -12.08
C ASP A 165 5.99 -47.01 -12.82
N SER A 166 5.90 -45.91 -12.06
CA SER A 166 5.83 -44.56 -12.63
C SER A 166 7.06 -43.74 -12.27
N PHE A 167 7.57 -42.96 -13.24
CA PHE A 167 8.68 -42.03 -13.03
C PHE A 167 8.18 -40.60 -13.20
N GLN A 168 8.62 -39.71 -12.32
CA GLN A 168 8.26 -38.30 -12.35
C GLN A 168 9.52 -37.45 -12.52
N CYS A 169 9.47 -36.50 -13.44
CA CYS A 169 10.50 -35.49 -13.64
C CYS A 169 10.14 -34.30 -12.74
N VAL A 170 11.04 -33.93 -11.84
CA VAL A 170 10.83 -32.86 -10.85
C VAL A 170 11.98 -31.85 -10.94
N THR A 171 11.64 -30.57 -10.79
CA THR A 171 12.58 -29.45 -10.71
C THR A 171 11.88 -28.29 -10.02
N ASP A 172 12.63 -27.50 -9.27
CA ASP A 172 12.14 -26.26 -8.67
C ASP A 172 12.32 -25.12 -9.67
N ALA A 173 11.24 -24.40 -9.95
CA ALA A 173 11.21 -23.28 -10.91
C ALA A 173 10.08 -22.30 -10.58
N ASN A 174 10.29 -21.01 -10.81
CA ASN A 174 9.26 -19.99 -10.75
C ASN A 174 9.36 -19.03 -11.96
N PRO A 175 8.39 -19.04 -12.90
CA PRO A 175 7.12 -19.77 -12.87
C PRO A 175 7.28 -21.27 -13.11
N LYS A 176 6.19 -22.03 -12.86
CA LYS A 176 6.17 -23.49 -12.95
C LYS A 176 6.71 -23.99 -14.29
N ALA A 177 7.66 -24.93 -14.24
CA ALA A 177 8.28 -25.52 -15.41
C ALA A 177 7.30 -26.39 -16.24
N GLU A 178 7.54 -26.45 -17.55
CA GLU A 178 6.89 -27.36 -18.49
C GLU A 178 7.78 -28.61 -18.72
N PHE A 179 7.18 -29.80 -18.78
CA PHE A 179 7.92 -31.06 -18.85
C PHE A 179 7.57 -31.84 -20.12
N ASN A 180 8.59 -32.29 -20.87
CA ASN A 180 8.45 -33.12 -22.06
C ASN A 180 9.36 -34.35 -21.98
N TRP A 181 8.81 -35.54 -22.20
CA TRP A 181 9.54 -36.81 -22.18
C TRP A 181 9.83 -37.31 -23.60
N THR A 182 11.06 -37.72 -23.87
CA THR A 182 11.43 -38.35 -25.15
C THR A 182 12.22 -39.63 -24.94
N ARG A 183 12.04 -40.60 -25.83
CA ARG A 183 12.76 -41.88 -25.81
C ARG A 183 13.72 -41.94 -26.98
N LYS A 184 15.02 -42.08 -26.72
CA LYS A 184 16.01 -42.33 -27.77
C LYS A 184 15.77 -43.72 -28.37
N ARG A 185 15.49 -43.81 -29.67
CA ARG A 185 15.47 -45.11 -30.38
C ARG A 185 16.92 -45.60 -30.50
N ARG A 186 17.14 -46.87 -30.19
CA ARG A 186 18.46 -47.51 -30.33
C ARG A 186 18.73 -47.67 -31.82
N SER A 187 19.80 -47.06 -32.33
CA SER A 187 20.25 -47.28 -33.71
C SER A 187 20.68 -48.74 -33.84
N SER A 188 19.94 -49.52 -34.62
CA SER A 188 20.32 -50.86 -35.04
C SER A 188 21.49 -50.72 -36.02
N TYR A 189 22.70 -51.06 -35.57
CA TYR A 189 23.82 -51.39 -36.46
C TYR A 189 23.76 -52.89 -36.76
#